data_AF-A0A971ETL6-F1
#
_entry.id   AF-A0A971ETL6-F1
#
_cell.length_a   1.000
_cell.length_b   1.000
_cell.length_c   1.000
_cell.angle_alpha   90.00
_cell.angle_beta   90.00
_cell.angle_gamma   90.00
#
_symmetry.space_group_name_H-M   'P 1'
#
loop_
_entity.id
_entity.type
_entity.pdbx_description
1 polymer ?
#
loop_
_entity_poly.entity_id
_entity_poly.type
_entity_poly.pdbx_seq_one_letter_code
_entity_poly.pdbx_strand_id
1 'polypeptide(L)'
;MKKSGDGNHENDENQGKASSQNSQSLVLPPRGDYQTLLSYQKAEVIYQITFRFCQSFLKKGDRTADQMVQAARSGKQNIVEGSKAATTSKEMEIKLTNVARASLEELLEDYRDFLKVRDLPIWNKDSKEAKYVRKMSYNSHISYESFRPFVDTRPAEVVANIAICLIHQANYLLDRQLKGLEQAFLQDGGLRERMTRARLQARDEQKNRRGKG
;
A
#
# COMPACT_ATOMS: atom_id res chain seq x y z
N MET A 1 -16.52 64.31 -29.51
CA MET A 1 -17.43 63.44 -30.30
C MET A 1 -17.80 62.26 -29.39
N LYS A 2 -18.98 62.17 -28.75
CA LYS A 2 -20.36 61.95 -29.26
C LYS A 2 -20.52 60.76 -30.21
N LYS A 3 -21.01 59.63 -29.67
CA LYS A 3 -22.20 58.81 -30.04
C LYS A 3 -22.21 57.59 -29.08
N SER A 4 -23.14 57.43 -28.14
CA SER A 4 -24.59 57.14 -28.27
C SER A 4 -24.86 55.79 -28.95
N GLY A 5 -25.42 54.85 -28.18
CA GLY A 5 -25.92 53.55 -28.61
C GLY A 5 -26.65 52.89 -27.45
N ASP A 6 -27.91 53.26 -27.29
CA ASP A 6 -28.91 52.71 -26.37
C ASP A 6 -29.52 51.43 -26.97
N GLY A 7 -29.97 50.48 -26.13
CA GLY A 7 -30.58 49.24 -26.60
C GLY A 7 -30.96 48.25 -25.49
N ASN A 8 -32.11 48.49 -24.87
CA ASN A 8 -32.87 47.55 -24.03
C ASN A 8 -33.76 46.63 -24.90
N HIS A 9 -33.88 45.34 -24.53
CA HIS A 9 -35.06 44.45 -24.56
C HIS A 9 -34.54 43.00 -24.47
N GLU A 10 -34.76 42.29 -23.36
CA GLU A 10 -35.92 41.44 -23.00
C GLU A 10 -35.52 39.96 -22.98
N ASN A 11 -35.79 39.35 -21.83
CA ASN A 11 -36.08 37.95 -21.52
C ASN A 11 -35.98 36.93 -22.67
N ASP A 12 -35.17 35.89 -22.45
CA ASP A 12 -35.68 34.55 -22.68
C ASP A 12 -35.16 33.58 -21.62
N GLU A 13 -36.11 33.01 -20.89
CA GLU A 13 -35.90 31.89 -20.00
C GLU A 13 -35.57 30.67 -20.86
N ASN A 14 -34.43 30.01 -20.62
CA ASN A 14 -34.39 28.59 -20.95
C ASN A 14 -33.68 27.77 -19.89
N GLN A 15 -34.55 27.04 -19.18
CA GLN A 15 -34.29 26.07 -18.15
C GLN A 15 -33.49 24.89 -18.72
N GLY A 16 -32.18 24.94 -18.63
CA GLY A 16 -31.34 23.75 -18.68
C GLY A 16 -31.33 23.05 -17.32
N LYS A 17 -32.43 22.38 -16.95
CA LYS A 17 -32.47 21.40 -15.85
C LYS A 17 -31.48 20.27 -16.18
N ALA A 18 -30.22 20.45 -15.79
CA ALA A 18 -29.27 19.35 -15.70
C ALA A 18 -29.79 18.41 -14.62
N SER A 19 -30.36 17.31 -15.10
CA SER A 19 -30.89 16.20 -14.33
C SER A 19 -29.87 15.77 -13.28
N SER A 20 -30.25 15.93 -12.02
CA SER A 20 -29.67 15.25 -10.86
C SER A 20 -29.67 13.75 -11.13
N GLN A 21 -28.59 13.26 -11.74
CA GLN A 21 -28.37 11.84 -11.93
C GLN A 21 -28.18 11.21 -10.55
N ASN A 22 -29.20 10.42 -10.20
CA ASN A 22 -29.30 9.52 -9.07
C ASN A 22 -27.97 8.81 -8.83
N SER A 23 -27.17 9.32 -7.89
CA SER A 23 -25.94 8.69 -7.44
C SER A 23 -26.33 7.46 -6.61
N GLN A 24 -26.71 6.36 -7.27
CA GLN A 24 -26.73 5.07 -6.62
C GLN A 24 -25.31 4.84 -6.11
N SER A 25 -25.10 4.98 -4.80
CA SER A 25 -23.81 4.72 -4.17
C SER A 25 -23.39 3.31 -4.57
N LEU A 26 -22.37 3.20 -5.41
CA LEU A 26 -21.82 1.90 -5.79
C LEU A 26 -21.47 1.16 -4.50
N VAL A 27 -22.05 -0.02 -4.32
CA VAL A 27 -21.82 -0.86 -3.13
C VAL A 27 -20.31 -1.14 -2.98
N LEU A 28 -19.63 -1.29 -4.11
CA LEU A 28 -18.19 -1.46 -4.19
C LEU A 28 -17.55 -0.10 -4.48
N PRO A 29 -16.81 0.50 -3.53
CA PRO A 29 -16.10 1.73 -3.80
C PRO A 29 -14.95 1.47 -4.79
N PRO A 30 -14.63 2.42 -5.69
CA PRO A 30 -13.42 2.33 -6.50
C PRO A 30 -12.20 2.30 -5.58
N ARG A 31 -11.25 1.41 -5.85
CA ARG A 31 -10.01 1.29 -5.08
C ARG A 31 -8.78 1.43 -5.98
N GLY A 32 -7.72 1.98 -5.39
CA GLY A 32 -6.46 2.26 -6.06
C GLY A 32 -5.66 1.00 -6.41
N ASP A 33 -4.72 1.17 -7.34
CA ASP A 33 -3.79 0.13 -7.76
C ASP A 33 -2.74 -0.13 -6.68
N TYR A 34 -2.52 -1.40 -6.32
CA TYR A 34 -1.50 -1.80 -5.34
C TYR A 34 -0.10 -1.35 -5.73
N GLN A 35 0.16 -1.14 -7.03
CA GLN A 35 1.44 -0.62 -7.53
C GLN A 35 1.75 0.79 -7.01
N THR A 36 0.72 1.54 -6.61
CA THR A 36 0.87 2.88 -6.03
C THR A 36 1.16 2.86 -4.52
N LEU A 37 1.01 1.70 -3.86
CA LEU A 37 1.29 1.57 -2.42
C LEU A 37 2.80 1.64 -2.18
N LEU A 38 3.23 2.62 -1.38
CA LEU A 38 4.63 2.73 -0.96
C LEU A 38 5.11 1.46 -0.20
N SER A 39 4.22 0.79 0.53
CA SER A 39 4.50 -0.49 1.20
C SER A 39 4.83 -1.59 0.18
N TYR A 40 4.07 -1.68 -0.91
CA TYR A 40 4.33 -2.62 -2.01
C TYR A 40 5.65 -2.32 -2.72
N GLN A 41 5.88 -1.07 -3.11
CA GLN A 41 7.11 -0.67 -3.81
C GLN A 41 8.35 -1.02 -3.00
N LYS A 42 8.33 -0.76 -1.68
CA LYS A 42 9.42 -1.15 -0.78
C LYS A 42 9.55 -2.67 -0.66
N ALA A 43 8.45 -3.40 -0.45
CA ALA A 43 8.47 -4.87 -0.37
C ALA A 43 9.02 -5.51 -1.65
N GLU A 44 8.76 -4.92 -2.81
CA GLU A 44 9.33 -5.38 -4.07
C GLU A 44 10.84 -5.16 -4.18
N VAL A 45 11.34 -3.99 -3.77
CA VAL A 45 12.78 -3.74 -3.71
C VAL A 45 13.45 -4.70 -2.71
N ILE A 46 12.85 -4.90 -1.53
CA ILE A 46 13.33 -5.84 -0.51
C ILE A 46 13.43 -7.25 -1.08
N TYR A 47 12.42 -7.73 -1.81
CA TYR A 47 12.45 -9.03 -2.46
C TYR A 47 13.63 -9.18 -3.43
N GLN A 48 13.85 -8.18 -4.29
CA GLN A 48 14.94 -8.22 -5.27
C GLN A 48 16.33 -8.18 -4.61
N ILE A 49 16.50 -7.35 -3.59
CA ILE A 49 17.72 -7.30 -2.78
C ILE A 49 17.94 -8.65 -2.10
N THR A 50 16.91 -9.21 -1.47
CA THR A 50 17.01 -10.49 -0.74
C THR A 50 17.40 -11.63 -1.66
N PHE A 51 16.75 -11.74 -2.82
CA PHE A 51 17.07 -12.76 -3.81
C PHE A 51 18.56 -12.73 -4.20
N ARG A 52 19.10 -11.54 -4.49
CA ARG A 52 20.50 -11.37 -4.87
C ARG A 52 21.45 -11.56 -3.71
N PHE A 53 21.11 -11.04 -2.54
CA PHE A 53 21.87 -11.24 -1.33
C PHE A 53 22.07 -12.73 -1.04
N CYS A 54 20.99 -13.52 -1.09
CA CYS A 54 21.07 -14.97 -0.90
C CYS A 54 21.91 -15.65 -2.00
N GLN A 55 21.81 -15.22 -3.26
CA GLN A 55 22.63 -15.77 -4.35
C GLN A 55 24.13 -15.46 -4.19
N SER A 56 24.47 -14.28 -3.67
CA SER A 56 25.85 -13.79 -3.59
C SER A 56 26.56 -14.19 -2.30
N PHE A 57 25.84 -14.27 -1.17
CA PHE A 57 26.45 -14.34 0.16
C PHE A 57 26.05 -15.57 0.98
N LEU A 58 25.08 -16.37 0.50
CA LEU A 58 24.71 -17.64 1.13
C LEU A 58 25.08 -18.82 0.23
N LYS A 59 25.31 -19.98 0.86
CA LYS A 59 25.66 -21.18 0.12
C LYS A 59 24.46 -21.70 -0.66
N LYS A 60 24.70 -22.21 -1.86
CA LYS A 60 23.64 -22.86 -2.66
C LYS A 60 23.09 -24.07 -1.89
N GLY A 61 21.77 -24.14 -1.73
CA GLY A 61 21.09 -25.18 -0.96
C GLY A 61 21.05 -24.92 0.55
N ASP A 62 21.47 -23.74 1.01
CA ASP A 62 21.27 -23.30 2.39
C ASP A 62 19.77 -23.06 2.65
N ARG A 63 19.22 -23.76 3.65
CA ARG A 63 17.81 -23.62 4.03
C ARG A 63 17.46 -22.19 4.43
N THR A 64 18.43 -21.47 5.00
CA THR A 64 18.29 -20.05 5.37
C THR A 64 18.02 -19.18 4.14
N ALA A 65 18.68 -19.46 3.01
CA ALA A 65 18.46 -18.72 1.78
C ALA A 65 17.02 -18.89 1.26
N ASP A 66 16.50 -20.12 1.31
CA ASP A 66 15.12 -20.40 0.91
C ASP A 66 14.10 -19.69 1.82
N GLN A 67 14.34 -19.71 3.14
CA GLN A 67 13.49 -19.05 4.13
C GLN A 67 13.44 -17.54 3.93
N MET A 68 14.60 -16.89 3.78
CA MET A 68 14.68 -15.45 3.52
C MET A 68 13.95 -15.06 2.23
N VAL A 69 14.20 -15.78 1.13
CA VAL A 69 13.54 -15.49 -0.15
C VAL A 69 12.04 -15.72 -0.07
N GLN A 70 11.60 -16.76 0.66
CA GLN A 70 10.18 -17.03 0.90
C GLN A 70 9.52 -15.94 1.73
N ALA A 71 10.14 -15.50 2.84
CA ALA A 71 9.64 -14.44 3.69
C ALA A 71 9.49 -13.12 2.91
N ALA A 72 10.52 -12.74 2.14
CA ALA A 72 10.48 -11.56 1.29
C ALA A 72 9.37 -11.63 0.22
N ARG A 73 9.22 -12.80 -0.43
CA ARG A 73 8.16 -13.04 -1.42
C ARG A 73 6.78 -12.98 -0.78
N SER A 74 6.61 -13.63 0.38
CA SER A 74 5.36 -13.64 1.14
C SER A 74 4.94 -12.23 1.54
N GLY A 75 5.89 -11.42 2.05
CA GLY A 75 5.65 -10.02 2.38
C GLY A 75 5.06 -9.24 1.20
N LYS A 76 5.68 -9.34 0.02
CA LYS A 76 5.18 -8.69 -1.20
C LYS A 76 3.81 -9.21 -1.65
N GLN A 77 3.64 -10.53 -1.72
CA GLN A 77 2.43 -11.14 -2.28
C GLN A 77 1.20 -10.86 -1.41
N ASN A 78 1.33 -10.91 -0.09
CA ASN A 78 0.20 -10.61 0.80
C ASN A 78 -0.28 -9.15 0.68
N ILE A 79 0.59 -8.20 0.33
CA ILE A 79 0.17 -6.81 0.01
C ILE A 79 -0.70 -6.80 -1.26
N VAL A 80 -0.28 -7.53 -2.30
CA VAL A 80 -1.02 -7.62 -3.57
C VAL A 80 -2.38 -8.29 -3.35
N GLU A 81 -2.40 -9.43 -2.67
CA GLU A 81 -3.62 -10.18 -2.37
C GLU A 81 -4.56 -9.38 -1.48
N GLY A 82 -4.03 -8.73 -0.44
CA GLY A 82 -4.79 -7.85 0.45
C GLY A 82 -5.46 -6.71 -0.30
N SER A 83 -4.70 -6.03 -1.15
CA SER A 83 -5.22 -4.94 -1.98
C SER A 83 -6.26 -5.40 -3.00
N LYS A 84 -6.16 -6.62 -3.54
CA LYS A 84 -7.18 -7.18 -4.47
C LYS A 84 -8.44 -7.63 -3.73
N ALA A 85 -8.30 -8.21 -2.54
CA ALA A 85 -9.41 -8.62 -1.70
C ALA A 85 -10.18 -7.44 -1.10
N ALA A 86 -9.52 -6.29 -0.95
CA ALA A 86 -10.04 -5.05 -0.40
C ALA A 86 -11.43 -4.63 -0.91
N THR A 87 -11.73 -4.87 -2.19
CA THR A 87 -13.03 -4.56 -2.80
C THR A 87 -14.15 -5.40 -2.20
N THR A 88 -13.89 -6.67 -1.91
CA THR A 88 -14.90 -7.64 -1.48
C THR A 88 -14.87 -7.91 0.03
N SER A 89 -13.71 -7.77 0.68
CA SER A 89 -13.53 -8.02 2.11
C SER A 89 -12.44 -7.14 2.73
N LYS A 90 -12.86 -6.17 3.55
CA LYS A 90 -11.98 -5.38 4.42
C LYS A 90 -11.27 -6.24 5.46
N GLU A 91 -11.94 -7.26 5.99
CA GLU A 91 -11.36 -8.19 6.96
C GLU A 91 -10.18 -8.96 6.34
N MET A 92 -10.35 -9.44 5.10
CA MET A 92 -9.29 -10.14 4.37
C MET A 92 -8.11 -9.21 4.06
N GLU A 93 -8.40 -7.97 3.68
CA GLU A 93 -7.38 -6.94 3.47
C GLU A 93 -6.55 -6.68 4.74
N ILE A 94 -7.20 -6.52 5.91
CA ILE A 94 -6.51 -6.37 7.21
C ILE A 94 -5.67 -7.60 7.50
N LYS A 95 -6.24 -8.80 7.38
CA LYS A 95 -5.55 -10.06 7.66
C LYS A 95 -4.30 -10.24 6.78
N LEU A 96 -4.41 -10.05 5.46
CA LEU A 96 -3.28 -10.19 4.55
C LEU A 96 -2.24 -9.10 4.77
N THR A 97 -2.65 -7.86 5.06
CA THR A 97 -1.72 -6.79 5.42
C THR A 97 -0.93 -7.15 6.70
N ASN A 98 -1.58 -7.78 7.68
CA ASN A 98 -0.92 -8.30 8.89
C ASN A 98 0.07 -9.44 8.58
N VAL A 99 -0.30 -10.38 7.70
CA VAL A 99 0.61 -11.46 7.25
C VAL A 99 1.81 -10.89 6.49
N ALA A 100 1.61 -9.85 5.68
CA ALA A 100 2.69 -9.15 5.00
C ALA A 100 3.67 -8.54 6.00
N ARG A 101 3.16 -7.87 7.04
CA ARG A 101 4.01 -7.35 8.13
C ARG A 101 4.78 -8.51 8.76
N ALA A 102 4.09 -9.56 9.23
CA ALA A 102 4.74 -10.68 9.92
C ALA A 102 5.87 -11.28 9.08
N SER A 103 5.64 -11.48 7.77
CA SER A 103 6.65 -12.01 6.85
C SER A 103 7.88 -11.11 6.73
N LEU A 104 7.71 -9.79 6.78
CA LEU A 104 8.85 -8.85 6.76
C LEU A 104 9.56 -8.76 8.12
N GLU A 105 8.87 -9.03 9.23
CA GLU A 105 9.51 -9.15 10.55
C GLU A 105 10.36 -10.43 10.64
N GLU A 106 9.87 -11.55 10.09
CA GLU A 106 10.67 -12.77 9.96
C GLU A 106 11.96 -12.51 9.16
N LEU A 107 11.83 -11.88 8.00
CA LEU A 107 12.99 -11.51 7.17
C LEU A 107 13.95 -10.55 7.90
N LEU A 108 13.41 -9.63 8.71
CA LEU A 108 14.24 -8.72 9.51
C LEU A 108 15.13 -9.48 10.49
N GLU A 109 14.56 -10.47 11.18
CA GLU A 109 15.33 -11.32 12.09
C GLU A 109 16.35 -12.16 11.33
N ASP A 110 16.03 -12.72 10.16
CA ASP A 110 17.00 -13.46 9.34
C ASP A 110 18.23 -12.60 8.97
N TYR A 111 18.03 -11.33 8.58
CA TYR A 111 19.14 -10.42 8.31
C TYR A 111 19.94 -10.07 9.55
N ARG A 112 19.28 -9.88 10.70
CA ARG A 112 19.95 -9.61 11.98
C ARG A 112 20.79 -10.80 12.40
N ASP A 113 20.25 -12.01 12.27
CA ASP A 113 20.94 -13.23 12.62
C ASP A 113 22.10 -13.49 11.67
N PHE A 114 21.95 -13.24 10.36
CA PHE A 114 23.05 -13.27 9.41
C PHE A 114 24.25 -12.44 9.88
N LEU A 115 23.99 -11.22 10.36
CA LEU A 115 25.01 -10.30 10.84
C LEU A 115 25.61 -10.77 12.18
N LYS A 116 24.76 -11.10 13.17
CA LYS A 116 25.19 -11.53 14.51
C LYS A 116 26.07 -12.77 14.48
N VAL A 117 25.65 -13.83 13.78
CA VAL A 117 26.39 -15.11 13.76
C VAL A 117 27.71 -15.05 12.99
N ARG A 118 27.99 -13.91 12.34
CA ARG A 118 29.24 -13.63 11.61
C ARG A 118 30.04 -12.48 12.25
N ASP A 119 29.64 -12.05 13.44
CA ASP A 119 30.26 -10.92 14.16
C ASP A 119 30.33 -9.62 13.32
N LEU A 120 29.33 -9.41 12.45
CA LEU A 120 29.22 -8.22 11.61
C LEU A 120 28.38 -7.14 12.31
N PRO A 121 28.74 -5.86 12.20
CA PRO A 121 28.04 -4.79 12.89
C PRO A 121 26.65 -4.55 12.30
N ILE A 122 25.69 -4.32 13.20
CA ILE A 122 24.36 -3.81 12.86
C ILE A 122 24.40 -2.29 13.02
N TRP A 123 23.99 -1.56 11.99
CA TRP A 123 23.98 -0.10 12.03
C TRP A 123 23.00 0.41 13.09
N ASN A 124 23.47 1.35 13.90
CA ASN A 124 22.59 2.12 14.77
C ASN A 124 21.59 2.92 13.90
N LYS A 125 20.33 3.02 14.34
CA LYS A 125 19.26 3.75 13.63
C LYS A 125 19.61 5.21 13.30
N ASP A 126 20.56 5.79 14.03
CA ASP A 126 21.00 7.19 13.90
C ASP A 126 22.37 7.33 13.21
N SER A 127 22.97 6.24 12.72
CA SER A 127 24.22 6.28 11.95
C SER A 127 24.05 7.05 10.64
N LYS A 128 25.16 7.51 10.07
CA LYS A 128 25.16 8.28 8.81
C LYS A 128 24.62 7.43 7.66
N GLU A 129 25.00 6.16 7.64
CA GLU A 129 24.64 5.15 6.64
C GLU A 129 23.13 4.82 6.73
N ALA A 130 22.62 4.53 7.93
CA ALA A 130 21.20 4.25 8.13
C ALA A 130 20.32 5.45 7.75
N LYS A 131 20.74 6.67 8.10
CA LYS A 131 20.06 7.91 7.70
C LYS A 131 20.12 8.15 6.19
N TYR A 132 21.25 7.84 5.55
CA TYR A 132 21.40 7.95 4.09
C TYR A 132 20.40 7.04 3.37
N VAL A 133 20.36 5.76 3.73
CA VAL A 133 19.41 4.80 3.13
C VAL A 133 17.97 5.24 3.38
N ARG A 134 17.65 5.66 4.60
CA ARG A 134 16.31 6.14 4.96
C ARG A 134 15.88 7.34 4.11
N LYS A 135 16.79 8.30 3.87
CA LYS A 135 16.54 9.49 3.06
C LYS A 135 16.37 9.16 1.58
N MET A 136 17.20 8.26 1.05
CA MET A 136 17.15 7.85 -0.37
C MET A 136 15.79 7.26 -0.75
N SER A 137 15.17 6.55 0.19
CA SER A 137 13.90 5.88 -0.01
C SER A 137 12.70 6.59 0.66
N TYR A 138 12.88 7.84 1.10
CA TYR A 138 11.84 8.61 1.77
C TYR A 138 10.85 9.19 0.75
N ASN A 139 9.59 8.73 0.80
CA ASN A 139 8.46 9.21 0.00
C ASN A 139 8.67 9.27 -1.53
N SER A 140 9.64 8.52 -2.05
CA SER A 140 9.93 8.40 -3.47
C SER A 140 9.44 7.07 -4.04
N HIS A 141 9.07 7.07 -5.31
CA HIS A 141 8.92 5.84 -6.09
C HIS A 141 10.32 5.22 -6.22
N ILE A 142 10.58 4.19 -5.44
CA ILE A 142 11.86 3.48 -5.49
C ILE A 142 11.77 2.26 -6.38
N SER A 143 12.86 1.99 -7.10
CA SER A 143 13.06 0.75 -7.84
C SER A 143 14.35 0.08 -7.38
N TYR A 144 14.49 -1.21 -7.70
CA TYR A 144 15.70 -1.97 -7.40
C TYR A 144 16.95 -1.31 -8.01
N GLU A 145 16.83 -0.65 -9.17
CA GLU A 145 17.96 0.01 -9.84
C GLU A 145 18.61 1.11 -8.99
N SER A 146 17.86 1.73 -8.06
CA SER A 146 18.44 2.69 -7.11
C SER A 146 19.38 2.02 -6.09
N PHE A 147 19.21 0.72 -5.85
CA PHE A 147 19.96 -0.07 -4.87
C PHE A 147 20.99 -0.99 -5.51
N ARG A 148 20.82 -1.32 -6.79
CA ARG A 148 21.68 -2.23 -7.55
C ARG A 148 23.17 -1.92 -7.42
N PRO A 149 23.65 -0.66 -7.53
CA PRO A 149 25.08 -0.38 -7.37
C PRO A 149 25.61 -0.79 -5.99
N PHE A 150 24.79 -0.70 -4.93
CA PHE A 150 25.19 -1.14 -3.60
C PHE A 150 25.19 -2.66 -3.48
N VAL A 151 24.15 -3.32 -4.00
CA VAL A 151 24.04 -4.79 -3.96
C VAL A 151 25.17 -5.47 -4.74
N ASP A 152 25.54 -4.91 -5.90
CA ASP A 152 26.52 -5.52 -6.80
C ASP A 152 27.97 -5.26 -6.34
N THR A 153 28.24 -4.22 -5.54
CA THR A 153 29.62 -3.78 -5.21
C THR A 153 29.99 -3.77 -3.74
N ARG A 154 29.01 -3.83 -2.82
CA ARG A 154 29.27 -3.70 -1.37
C ARG A 154 29.32 -5.06 -0.69
N PRO A 155 30.08 -5.18 0.42
CA PRO A 155 30.15 -6.43 1.16
C PRO A 155 28.79 -6.78 1.79
N ALA A 156 28.63 -8.06 2.14
CA ALA A 156 27.39 -8.61 2.69
C ALA A 156 26.84 -7.80 3.87
N GLU A 157 27.71 -7.34 4.77
CA GLU A 157 27.36 -6.49 5.91
C GLU A 157 26.56 -5.25 5.49
N VAL A 158 27.05 -4.53 4.49
CA VAL A 158 26.44 -3.28 4.02
C VAL A 158 25.10 -3.57 3.35
N VAL A 159 25.04 -4.61 2.52
CA VAL A 159 23.80 -5.00 1.82
C VAL A 159 22.73 -5.45 2.82
N ALA A 160 23.10 -6.24 3.82
CA ALA A 160 22.20 -6.67 4.89
C ALA A 160 21.66 -5.47 5.69
N ASN A 161 22.52 -4.52 6.08
CA ASN A 161 22.08 -3.32 6.79
C ASN A 161 21.19 -2.40 5.93
N ILE A 162 21.44 -2.31 4.62
CA ILE A 162 20.53 -1.62 3.68
C ILE A 162 19.15 -2.31 3.68
N ALA A 163 19.12 -3.65 3.60
CA ALA A 163 17.86 -4.41 3.63
C ALA A 163 17.09 -4.19 4.94
N ILE A 164 17.77 -4.24 6.08
CA ILE A 164 17.20 -3.93 7.41
C ILE A 164 16.55 -2.53 7.42
N CYS A 165 17.23 -1.52 6.89
CA CYS A 165 16.68 -0.16 6.83
C CYS A 165 15.38 -0.09 5.99
N LEU A 166 15.36 -0.77 4.84
CA LEU A 166 14.19 -0.81 3.96
C LEU A 166 13.03 -1.58 4.60
N ILE A 167 13.31 -2.70 5.27
CA ILE A 167 12.31 -3.50 5.98
C ILE A 167 11.67 -2.67 7.10
N HIS A 168 12.45 -1.94 7.89
CA HIS A 168 11.90 -1.03 8.90
C HIS A 168 10.95 0.01 8.31
N GLN A 169 11.28 0.58 7.15
CA GLN A 169 10.40 1.53 6.48
C GLN A 169 9.14 0.87 5.91
N ALA A 170 9.25 -0.34 5.36
CA ALA A 170 8.09 -1.10 4.88
C ALA A 170 7.15 -1.45 6.04
N ASN A 171 7.69 -1.94 7.16
CA ASN A 171 6.92 -2.25 8.37
C ASN A 171 6.21 -1.00 8.91
N TYR A 172 6.90 0.15 8.98
CA TYR A 172 6.26 1.40 9.38
C TYR A 172 5.06 1.78 8.50
N LEU A 173 5.18 1.59 7.17
CA LEU A 173 4.07 1.88 6.25
C LEU A 173 2.92 0.88 6.43
N LEU A 174 3.22 -0.40 6.61
CA LEU A 174 2.22 -1.45 6.88
C LEU A 174 1.49 -1.19 8.20
N ASP A 175 2.19 -0.78 9.25
CA ASP A 175 1.57 -0.43 10.54
C ASP A 175 0.60 0.76 10.40
N ARG A 176 0.96 1.78 9.61
CA ARG A 176 0.05 2.91 9.34
C ARG A 176 -1.13 2.48 8.48
N GLN A 177 -0.90 1.61 7.49
CA GLN A 177 -1.94 1.06 6.65
C GLN A 177 -2.96 0.27 7.48
N LEU A 178 -2.49 -0.64 8.35
CA LEU A 178 -3.33 -1.42 9.26
C LEU A 178 -4.18 -0.51 10.16
N LYS A 179 -3.59 0.49 10.80
CA LYS A 179 -4.33 1.46 11.62
C LYS A 179 -5.44 2.15 10.84
N GLY A 180 -5.17 2.55 9.59
CA GLY A 180 -6.16 3.17 8.71
C GLY A 180 -7.29 2.19 8.33
N LEU A 181 -6.94 0.95 8.01
CA LEU A 181 -7.90 -0.10 7.66
C LEU A 181 -8.81 -0.47 8.83
N GLU A 182 -8.25 -0.59 10.04
CA GLU A 182 -9.00 -0.86 11.27
C GLU A 182 -10.00 0.27 11.57
N GLN A 183 -9.57 1.53 11.48
CA GLN A 183 -10.46 2.68 11.65
C GLN A 183 -11.59 2.68 10.62
N ALA A 184 -11.27 2.43 9.35
CA ALA A 184 -12.28 2.35 8.28
C ALA A 184 -13.22 1.15 8.45
N PHE A 185 -12.76 0.05 9.06
CA PHE A 185 -13.60 -1.09 9.37
C PHE A 185 -14.61 -0.76 10.48
N LEU A 186 -14.14 -0.11 11.55
CA LEU A 186 -15.01 0.33 12.66
C LEU A 186 -16.06 1.37 12.22
N GLN A 187 -15.73 2.25 11.27
CA GLN A 187 -16.65 3.29 10.80
C GLN A 187 -17.68 2.78 9.79
N ASP A 188 -17.25 2.06 8.75
CA ASP A 188 -18.15 1.70 7.64
C ASP A 188 -18.73 0.29 7.75
N GLY A 189 -18.12 -0.56 8.58
CA GLY A 189 -18.41 -1.97 8.64
C GLY A 189 -17.94 -2.77 7.41
N GLY A 190 -18.31 -4.05 7.40
CA GLY A 190 -18.03 -5.01 6.34
C GLY A 190 -18.94 -4.87 5.11
N LEU A 191 -18.63 -5.61 4.04
CA LEU A 191 -19.44 -5.61 2.81
C LEU A 191 -20.88 -6.07 3.08
N ARG A 192 -21.08 -7.06 3.96
CA ARG A 192 -22.41 -7.58 4.31
C ARG A 192 -23.30 -6.49 4.92
N GLU A 193 -22.75 -5.67 5.81
CA GLU A 193 -23.47 -4.58 6.47
C GLU A 193 -23.83 -3.48 5.47
N ARG A 194 -22.90 -3.13 4.58
CA ARG A 194 -23.18 -2.20 3.47
C ARG A 194 -24.22 -2.72 2.48
N MET A 195 -24.14 -3.98 2.09
CA MET A 195 -25.15 -4.65 1.25
C MET A 195 -26.52 -4.66 1.90
N THR A 196 -26.56 -4.89 3.21
CA THR A 196 -27.81 -4.89 3.98
C THR A 196 -28.41 -3.49 4.01
N ARG A 197 -27.59 -2.47 4.29
CA ARG A 197 -27.99 -1.05 4.30
C ARG A 197 -28.51 -0.61 2.93
N ALA A 198 -27.79 -0.93 1.85
CA ALA A 198 -28.20 -0.59 0.48
C ALA A 198 -29.52 -1.26 0.09
N ARG A 199 -29.74 -2.52 0.49
CA ARG A 199 -31.01 -3.23 0.26
C ARG A 199 -32.18 -2.60 1.01
N LEU A 200 -31.97 -2.15 2.25
CA LEU A 200 -33.00 -1.48 3.04
C LEU A 200 -33.36 -0.12 2.43
N GLN A 201 -32.36 0.69 2.06
CA GLN A 201 -32.56 1.98 1.40
C GLN A 201 -33.35 1.85 0.08
N ALA A 202 -32.97 0.88 -0.78
CA ALA A 202 -33.69 0.64 -2.04
C ALA A 202 -35.16 0.23 -1.82
N ARG A 203 -35.46 -0.52 -0.75
CA ARG A 203 -36.83 -0.90 -0.39
C ARG A 203 -37.65 0.30 0.09
N ASP A 204 -37.05 1.16 0.91
CA ASP A 204 -37.73 2.35 1.43
C ASP A 204 -38.00 3.38 0.32
N GLU A 205 -37.06 3.56 -0.62
CA GLU A 205 -37.27 4.37 -1.82
C GLU A 205 -38.43 3.86 -2.69
N GLN A 206 -38.53 2.53 -2.88
CA GLN A 206 -39.64 1.93 -3.62
C GLN A 206 -40.99 2.13 -2.93
N LYS A 207 -41.04 2.03 -1.60
CA LYS A 207 -42.26 2.33 -0.82
C LYS A 207 -42.66 3.79 -0.94
N ASN A 208 -41.72 4.72 -0.80
CA ASN A 208 -41.97 6.17 -0.89
C ASN A 208 -42.44 6.59 -2.29
N ARG A 209 -41.99 5.92 -3.36
CA ARG A 209 -42.47 6.16 -4.72
C ARG A 209 -43.90 5.65 -4.95
N ARG A 210 -44.29 4.55 -4.30
CA ARG A 210 -45.65 3.98 -4.42
C ARG A 210 -46.71 4.71 -3.60
N GLY A 211 -46.34 5.37 -2.51
CA GLY A 211 -47.27 6.14 -1.67
C GLY A 211 -47.53 7.59 -2.13
N LYS A 212 -46.93 8.03 -3.24
CA LYS A 212 -47.07 9.37 -3.82
C LYS A 212 -47.85 9.40 -5.15
N GLY A 213 -48.38 8.26 -5.60
CA GLY A 213 -49.28 8.15 -6.76
C GLY A 213 -50.64 7.67 -6.29
#